data_AF-A0A6P2F6J6-F1
#
_entry.id   AF-A0A6P2F6J6-F1
#
_cell.length_a   1.000
_cell.length_b   1.000
_cell.length_c   1.000
_cell.angle_alpha   90.00
_cell.angle_beta   90.00
_cell.angle_gamma   90.00
#
_symmetry.space_group_name_H-M   'P 1'
#
loop_
_entity.id
_entity.type
_entity.pdbx_description
1 polymer ?
#
loop_
_entity_poly.entity_id
_entity_poly.type
_entity_poly.pdbx_seq_one_letter_code
_entity_poly.pdbx_strand_id
1 'polypeptide(L)'
;MYGHMPLPEFLVLLKLAGDAELLHPGLARMLGATAVIGRPEALDRLRAQETPAAIGRIRFHLGRCARRLDLPSLRWLVAGEQGPSSLALFALLTGIRPPQYRGTALDLPHDAKGFRCCRLLIEQAPALRRPLRLLAARMHEPEVARWAAVAEAWSDLCAQMDHELPDWRAEAREAPVLRSMLVCFRELDPACFVHSSRIAA
;
A
#
# COMPACT_ATOMS: atom_id res chain seq x y z
N MET A 1 5.68 -26.00 0.14
CA MET A 1 6.73 -26.04 1.19
C MET A 1 7.00 -24.63 1.67
N TYR A 2 7.21 -24.41 2.97
CA TYR A 2 7.83 -23.19 3.51
C TYR A 2 8.96 -23.64 4.44
N GLY A 3 10.17 -23.08 4.30
CA GLY A 3 11.37 -23.53 5.04
C GLY A 3 12.67 -22.95 4.49
N HIS A 4 13.78 -23.24 5.16
CA HIS A 4 15.13 -22.93 4.66
C HIS A 4 15.42 -23.75 3.41
N MET A 5 15.72 -23.07 2.31
CA MET A 5 16.05 -23.69 1.02
C MET A 5 17.36 -23.11 0.50
N PRO A 6 18.38 -23.94 0.25
CA PRO A 6 19.58 -23.54 -0.45
C PRO A 6 19.29 -22.90 -1.81
N LEU A 7 20.06 -21.86 -2.16
CA LEU A 7 19.86 -21.12 -3.42
C LEU A 7 19.87 -22.02 -4.69
N PRO A 8 20.71 -23.07 -4.80
CA PRO A 8 20.67 -23.96 -5.95
C PRO A 8 19.35 -24.72 -6.10
N GLU A 9 18.77 -25.19 -4.99
CA GLU A 9 17.48 -25.90 -4.98
C GLU A 9 16.33 -24.97 -5.34
N PHE A 10 16.40 -23.71 -4.89
CA PHE A 10 15.45 -22.67 -5.28
C PHE A 10 15.47 -22.41 -6.79
N LEU A 11 16.65 -22.34 -7.41
CA LEU A 11 16.78 -22.18 -8.87
C LEU A 11 16.25 -23.39 -9.64
N VAL A 12 16.41 -24.60 -9.12
CA VAL A 12 15.80 -25.81 -9.71
C VAL A 12 14.29 -25.73 -9.66
N LEU A 13 13.70 -25.33 -8.53
CA LEU A 13 12.26 -25.15 -8.41
C LEU A 13 11.71 -24.08 -9.35
N LEU A 14 12.41 -22.96 -9.52
CA LEU A 14 12.02 -21.94 -10.49
C LEU A 14 12.01 -22.46 -11.93
N LYS A 15 12.92 -23.38 -12.28
CA LYS A 15 12.93 -24.04 -13.60
C LYS A 15 11.82 -25.07 -13.77
N LEU A 16 11.37 -25.69 -12.67
CA LEU A 16 10.30 -26.68 -12.66
C LEU A 16 8.91 -26.04 -12.55
N ALA A 17 8.84 -24.76 -12.18
CA ALA A 17 7.59 -24.04 -12.10
C ALA A 17 6.93 -23.95 -13.47
N GLY A 18 5.65 -24.31 -13.54
CA GLY A 18 4.88 -24.21 -14.79
C GLY A 18 4.46 -22.78 -15.09
N ASP A 19 4.12 -22.49 -16.35
CA ASP A 19 3.70 -21.14 -16.80
C ASP A 19 2.47 -20.57 -16.05
N ALA A 20 1.67 -21.46 -15.43
CA ALA A 20 0.50 -21.09 -14.63
C ALA A 20 0.82 -20.82 -13.15
N GLU A 21 2.07 -20.97 -12.72
CA GLU A 21 2.48 -20.73 -11.34
C GLU A 21 3.02 -19.31 -11.17
N LEU A 22 2.53 -18.62 -10.13
CA LEU A 22 2.88 -17.24 -9.86
C LEU A 22 3.77 -17.15 -8.62
N LEU A 23 4.83 -16.35 -8.72
CA LEU A 23 5.59 -15.91 -7.56
C LEU A 23 4.78 -14.83 -6.82
N HIS A 24 4.40 -15.10 -5.56
CA HIS A 24 3.49 -14.25 -4.81
C HIS A 24 4.19 -13.55 -3.62
N PRO A 25 4.79 -12.35 -3.81
CA PRO A 25 5.59 -11.68 -2.78
C PRO A 25 4.78 -11.30 -1.52
N GLY A 26 3.51 -10.93 -1.66
CA GLY A 26 2.65 -10.61 -0.52
C GLY A 26 2.40 -11.82 0.40
N LEU A 27 2.36 -13.03 -0.16
CA LEU A 27 2.08 -14.26 0.58
C LEU A 27 3.36 -14.76 1.23
N ALA A 28 4.51 -14.63 0.54
CA ALA A 28 5.82 -14.83 1.13
C ALA A 28 6.02 -13.97 2.38
N ARG A 29 5.72 -12.67 2.29
CA ARG A 29 5.74 -11.75 3.44
C ARG A 29 4.80 -12.20 4.56
N MET A 30 3.56 -12.56 4.23
CA MET A 30 2.55 -12.97 5.20
C MET A 30 2.97 -14.23 6.00
N LEU A 31 3.65 -15.16 5.33
CA LEU A 31 4.11 -16.43 5.90
C LEU A 31 5.51 -16.36 6.50
N GLY A 32 6.25 -15.27 6.30
CA GLY A 32 7.66 -15.19 6.68
C GLY A 32 8.56 -16.10 5.85
N ALA A 33 8.17 -16.40 4.61
CA ALA A 33 8.91 -17.25 3.68
C ALA A 33 9.76 -16.39 2.71
N THR A 34 10.84 -16.97 2.18
CA THR A 34 11.68 -16.33 1.15
C THR A 34 10.91 -16.15 -0.16
N ALA A 35 10.15 -17.17 -0.56
CA ALA A 35 9.36 -17.19 -1.78
C ALA A 35 8.14 -18.08 -1.59
N VAL A 36 7.06 -17.74 -2.29
CA VAL A 36 5.85 -18.57 -2.39
C VAL A 36 5.46 -18.61 -3.84
N ILE A 37 5.39 -19.81 -4.40
CA ILE A 37 5.07 -20.09 -5.81
C ILE A 37 3.89 -21.05 -5.83
N GLY A 38 2.94 -20.83 -6.73
CA GLY A 38 1.86 -21.77 -6.96
C GLY A 38 0.79 -21.21 -7.87
N ARG A 39 -0.22 -22.03 -8.17
CA ARG A 39 -1.37 -21.62 -8.98
C ARG A 39 -2.23 -20.57 -8.25
N PRO A 40 -2.86 -19.63 -8.98
CA PRO A 40 -3.67 -18.56 -8.38
C PRO A 40 -4.69 -19.06 -7.34
N GLU A 41 -5.44 -20.12 -7.65
CA GLU A 41 -6.50 -20.62 -6.77
C GLU A 41 -5.93 -21.25 -5.50
N ALA A 42 -4.75 -21.88 -5.60
CA ALA A 42 -4.07 -22.45 -4.45
C ALA A 42 -3.52 -21.34 -3.54
N LEU A 43 -2.98 -20.27 -4.14
CA LEU A 43 -2.49 -19.10 -3.41
C LEU A 43 -3.62 -18.36 -2.69
N ASP A 44 -4.79 -18.22 -3.33
CA ASP A 44 -5.96 -17.59 -2.71
C ASP A 44 -6.51 -18.41 -1.53
N ARG A 45 -6.60 -19.74 -1.68
CA ARG A 45 -6.97 -20.63 -0.57
C ARG A 45 -5.97 -20.52 0.58
N LEU A 46 -4.67 -20.54 0.29
CA LEU A 46 -3.62 -20.40 1.28
C LEU A 46 -3.69 -19.04 1.99
N ARG A 47 -3.93 -17.96 1.23
CA ARG A 47 -4.13 -16.61 1.79
C ARG A 47 -5.29 -16.60 2.79
N ALA A 48 -6.43 -17.16 2.41
CA ALA A 48 -7.61 -17.20 3.26
C ALA A 48 -7.39 -18.02 4.55
N GLN A 49 -6.76 -19.19 4.44
CA GLN A 49 -6.45 -20.08 5.56
C GLN A 49 -5.49 -19.46 6.57
N GLU A 50 -4.45 -18.78 6.09
CA GLU A 50 -3.35 -18.29 6.93
C GLU A 50 -3.57 -16.88 7.46
N THR A 51 -4.54 -16.13 6.92
CA THR A 51 -4.85 -14.75 7.35
C THR A 51 -5.10 -14.64 8.86
N PRO A 52 -5.91 -15.50 9.52
CA PRO A 52 -6.14 -15.39 10.97
C PRO A 52 -4.86 -15.54 11.80
N ALA A 53 -4.02 -16.53 11.47
CA ALA A 53 -2.75 -16.76 12.16
C ALA A 53 -1.78 -15.59 11.94
N ALA A 54 -1.74 -15.07 10.73
CA ALA A 54 -0.89 -13.93 10.38
C ALA A 54 -1.35 -12.61 11.04
N ILE A 55 -2.66 -12.43 11.28
CA ILE A 55 -3.19 -11.36 12.14
C ILE A 55 -2.71 -11.51 13.58
N GLY A 56 -2.66 -12.74 14.12
CA GLY A 56 -2.08 -13.00 15.43
C GLY A 56 -0.61 -12.55 15.52
N ARG A 57 0.20 -12.90 14.51
CA ARG A 57 1.61 -12.51 14.43
C ARG A 57 1.80 -10.99 14.35
N ILE A 58 1.04 -10.31 13.50
CA ILE A 58 1.19 -8.84 13.37
C ILE A 58 0.72 -8.12 14.64
N ARG A 59 -0.31 -8.61 15.33
CA ARG A 59 -0.77 -8.05 16.61
C ARG A 59 0.31 -8.17 17.68
N PHE A 60 0.95 -9.33 17.75
CA PHE A 60 2.08 -9.54 18.67
C PHE A 60 3.21 -8.56 18.37
N HIS A 61 3.60 -8.42 17.10
CA HIS A 61 4.68 -7.52 16.68
C HIS A 61 4.37 -6.04 16.97
N LEU A 62 3.15 -5.58 16.66
CA LEU A 62 2.73 -4.20 16.88
C LEU A 62 2.43 -3.89 18.36
N GLY A 63 2.30 -4.92 19.22
CA GLY A 63 2.03 -4.78 20.64
C GLY A 63 0.81 -3.88 20.92
N ARG A 64 0.99 -2.86 21.77
CA ARG A 64 -0.09 -1.93 22.15
C ARG A 64 -0.65 -1.14 20.97
N CYS A 65 0.16 -0.87 19.93
CA CYS A 65 -0.29 -0.14 18.75
C CYS A 65 -1.37 -0.90 17.98
N ALA A 66 -1.37 -2.25 18.03
CA ALA A 66 -2.37 -3.08 17.38
C ALA A 66 -3.80 -2.80 17.85
N ARG A 67 -3.98 -2.30 19.09
CA ARG A 67 -5.30 -1.96 19.65
C ARG A 67 -5.94 -0.73 19.01
N ARG A 68 -5.15 0.08 18.29
CA ARG A 68 -5.62 1.27 17.56
C ARG A 68 -6.10 0.94 16.15
N LEU A 69 -5.90 -0.29 15.70
CA LEU A 69 -6.29 -0.74 14.36
C LEU A 69 -7.55 -1.59 14.44
N ASP A 70 -8.50 -1.31 13.54
CA ASP A 70 -9.64 -2.18 13.33
C ASP A 70 -9.24 -3.46 12.58
N LEU A 71 -10.12 -4.47 12.60
CA LEU A 71 -9.85 -5.75 11.95
C LEU A 71 -9.61 -5.62 10.43
N PRO A 72 -10.35 -4.79 9.67
CA PRO A 72 -10.05 -4.49 8.27
C PRO A 72 -8.63 -3.95 8.04
N SER A 73 -8.17 -2.97 8.82
CA SER A 73 -6.79 -2.46 8.70
C SER A 73 -5.74 -3.54 8.98
N LEU A 74 -5.98 -4.39 9.99
CA LEU A 74 -5.10 -5.51 10.28
C LEU A 74 -5.09 -6.55 9.16
N ARG A 75 -6.25 -6.86 8.56
CA ARG A 75 -6.37 -7.76 7.41
C ARG A 75 -5.61 -7.22 6.21
N TRP A 76 -5.78 -5.95 5.87
CA TRP A 76 -5.02 -5.31 4.80
C TRP A 76 -3.51 -5.36 5.09
N LEU A 77 -3.10 -5.07 6.32
CA LEU A 77 -1.68 -5.05 6.68
C LEU A 77 -1.01 -6.42 6.52
N VAL A 78 -1.77 -7.49 6.66
CA VAL A 78 -1.29 -8.85 6.57
C VAL A 78 -1.39 -9.38 5.15
N ALA A 79 -2.58 -9.34 4.56
CA ALA A 79 -2.93 -10.05 3.32
C ALA A 79 -3.26 -9.10 2.15
N GLY A 80 -3.36 -7.80 2.38
CA GLY A 80 -3.63 -6.81 1.35
C GLY A 80 -2.46 -6.61 0.40
N GLU A 81 -2.78 -6.13 -0.79
CA GLU A 81 -1.79 -5.66 -1.76
C GLU A 81 -1.13 -4.37 -1.26
N GLN A 82 0.20 -4.35 -1.27
CA GLN A 82 1.01 -3.33 -0.64
C GLN A 82 2.13 -2.91 -1.58
N GLY A 83 2.36 -1.60 -1.67
CA GLY A 83 3.57 -1.00 -2.20
C GLY A 83 4.14 0.03 -1.21
N PRO A 84 5.31 0.62 -1.52
CA PRO A 84 5.92 1.66 -0.70
C PRO A 84 4.93 2.78 -0.35
N SER A 85 4.22 3.29 -1.35
CA SER A 85 3.30 4.42 -1.18
C SER A 85 2.07 4.10 -0.34
N SER A 86 1.50 2.89 -0.46
CA SER A 86 0.37 2.50 0.39
C SER A 86 0.81 2.26 1.83
N LEU A 87 2.03 1.78 2.07
CA LEU A 87 2.59 1.63 3.42
C LEU A 87 2.92 2.99 4.04
N ALA A 88 3.44 3.93 3.26
CA ALA A 88 3.65 5.31 3.69
C ALA A 88 2.32 5.99 4.06
N LEU A 89 1.31 5.85 3.21
CA LEU A 89 -0.04 6.34 3.49
C LEU A 89 -0.60 5.70 4.77
N PHE A 90 -0.52 4.37 4.92
CA PHE A 90 -0.97 3.69 6.13
C PHE A 90 -0.27 4.24 7.39
N ALA A 91 1.05 4.42 7.34
CA ALA A 91 1.81 4.95 8.46
C ALA A 91 1.42 6.40 8.79
N LEU A 92 1.17 7.24 7.78
CA LEU A 92 0.69 8.61 7.96
C LEU A 92 -0.71 8.67 8.57
N LEU A 93 -1.64 7.83 8.10
CA LEU A 93 -3.04 7.85 8.54
C LEU A 93 -3.23 7.24 9.93
N THR A 94 -2.37 6.31 10.33
CA THR A 94 -2.52 5.57 11.60
C THR A 94 -1.50 5.97 12.67
N GLY A 95 -0.40 6.62 12.27
CA GLY A 95 0.78 6.83 13.12
C GLY A 95 1.54 5.54 13.46
N ILE A 96 1.21 4.42 12.83
CA ILE A 96 1.81 3.11 13.11
C ILE A 96 2.75 2.74 11.96
N ARG A 97 4.03 2.53 12.25
CA ARG A 97 4.99 2.00 11.28
C ARG A 97 4.98 0.48 11.31
N PRO A 98 4.47 -0.20 10.27
CA PRO A 98 4.50 -1.64 10.23
C PRO A 98 5.92 -2.16 9.93
N PRO A 99 6.28 -3.39 10.34
CA PRO A 99 7.64 -3.93 10.21
C PRO A 99 8.15 -3.97 8.77
N GLN A 100 7.26 -4.19 7.80
CA GLN A 100 7.63 -4.22 6.38
C GLN A 100 7.88 -2.84 5.78
N TYR A 101 7.51 -1.76 6.47
CA TYR A 101 7.70 -0.40 5.97
C TYR A 101 9.08 0.12 6.35
N ARG A 102 9.96 0.22 5.35
CA ARG A 102 11.32 0.77 5.47
C ARG A 102 11.47 2.15 4.82
N GLY A 103 10.34 2.72 4.40
CA GLY A 103 10.28 3.94 3.61
C GLY A 103 10.17 5.21 4.43
N THR A 104 9.86 6.31 3.74
CA THR A 104 9.68 7.63 4.34
C THR A 104 8.33 8.22 3.98
N ALA A 105 7.88 9.24 4.73
CA ALA A 105 6.67 9.98 4.39
C ALA A 105 6.72 10.60 2.97
N LEU A 106 7.87 10.60 2.29
CA LEU A 106 8.03 11.09 0.93
C LEU A 106 7.73 10.04 -0.16
N ASP A 107 7.35 8.82 0.21
CA ASP A 107 7.07 7.75 -0.76
C ASP A 107 5.68 7.91 -1.41
N LEU A 108 5.47 8.99 -2.16
CA LEU A 108 4.23 9.23 -2.91
C LEU A 108 4.02 8.17 -4.02
N PRO A 109 2.78 7.92 -4.46
CA PRO A 109 2.54 7.10 -5.64
C PRO A 109 3.16 7.75 -6.89
N HIS A 110 4.00 6.99 -7.60
CA HIS A 110 4.70 7.47 -8.80
C HIS A 110 3.94 7.19 -10.10
N ASP A 111 3.05 6.22 -10.07
CA ASP A 111 2.33 5.68 -11.22
C ASP A 111 0.96 5.10 -10.78
N ALA A 112 0.21 4.60 -11.76
CA ALA A 112 -1.08 3.96 -11.55
C ALA A 112 -0.99 2.75 -10.60
N LYS A 113 0.11 1.99 -10.64
CA LYS A 113 0.31 0.82 -9.77
C LYS A 113 0.46 1.23 -8.31
N GLY A 114 1.27 2.25 -8.02
CA GLY A 114 1.43 2.82 -6.69
C GLY A 114 0.13 3.42 -6.17
N PHE A 115 -0.58 4.18 -7.00
CA PHE A 115 -1.87 4.76 -6.62
C PHE A 115 -2.95 3.70 -6.40
N ARG A 116 -3.02 2.67 -7.24
CA ARG A 116 -3.90 1.50 -7.07
C ARG A 116 -3.73 0.87 -5.69
N CYS A 117 -2.50 0.60 -5.25
CA CYS A 117 -2.25 0.04 -3.92
C CYS A 117 -2.78 0.97 -2.80
N CYS A 118 -2.63 2.28 -2.97
CA CYS A 118 -3.19 3.27 -2.03
C CYS A 118 -4.72 3.25 -2.04
N ARG A 119 -5.35 3.13 -3.21
CA ARG A 119 -6.81 3.05 -3.32
C ARG A 119 -7.36 1.76 -2.72
N LEU A 120 -6.73 0.62 -3.01
CA LEU A 120 -7.10 -0.68 -2.40
C LEU A 120 -7.01 -0.64 -0.87
N LEU A 121 -5.99 0.04 -0.32
CA LEU A 121 -5.91 0.26 1.13
C LEU A 121 -7.18 0.93 1.66
N ILE A 122 -7.61 2.04 1.06
CA ILE A 122 -8.78 2.81 1.52
C ILE A 122 -10.09 2.07 1.29
N GLU A 123 -10.18 1.24 0.25
CA GLU A 123 -11.32 0.36 -0.01
C GLU A 123 -11.42 -0.78 1.02
N GLN A 124 -10.29 -1.43 1.33
CA GLN A 124 -10.23 -2.59 2.24
C GLN A 124 -10.21 -2.19 3.73
N ALA A 125 -9.75 -0.98 4.06
CA ALA A 125 -9.71 -0.44 5.42
C ALA A 125 -10.52 0.87 5.51
N PRO A 126 -11.86 0.80 5.48
CA PRO A 126 -12.72 1.98 5.37
C PRO A 126 -12.60 2.96 6.55
N ALA A 127 -12.14 2.50 7.72
CA ALA A 127 -11.85 3.36 8.87
C ALA A 127 -10.81 4.45 8.54
N LEU A 128 -9.95 4.24 7.54
CA LEU A 128 -8.91 5.18 7.11
C LEU A 128 -9.43 6.34 6.25
N ARG A 129 -10.68 6.29 5.77
CA ARG A 129 -11.28 7.39 4.97
C ARG A 129 -11.39 8.69 5.76
N ARG A 130 -11.65 8.62 7.06
CA ARG A 130 -11.70 9.82 7.92
C ARG A 130 -10.29 10.41 8.13
N PRO A 131 -9.28 9.64 8.56
CA PRO A 131 -7.89 10.09 8.58
C PRO A 131 -7.41 10.68 7.25
N LEU A 132 -7.79 10.08 6.11
CA LEU A 132 -7.43 10.60 4.78
C LEU A 132 -7.97 12.02 4.55
N ARG A 133 -9.24 12.27 4.90
CA ARG A 133 -9.82 13.63 4.83
C ARG A 133 -9.15 14.61 5.79
N LEU A 134 -8.75 14.14 6.98
CA LEU A 134 -8.00 14.98 7.93
C LEU A 134 -6.60 15.31 7.42
N LEU A 135 -5.96 14.40 6.69
CA LEU A 135 -4.67 14.63 6.06
C LEU A 135 -4.75 15.73 4.99
N ALA A 136 -5.84 15.79 4.22
CA ALA A 136 -6.05 16.84 3.22
C ALA A 136 -6.00 18.26 3.83
N ALA A 137 -6.53 18.43 5.05
CA ALA A 137 -6.50 19.71 5.76
C ALA A 137 -5.10 20.16 6.24
N ARG A 138 -4.06 19.32 6.09
CA ARG A 138 -2.70 19.55 6.60
C ARG A 138 -1.72 20.05 5.52
N MET A 139 -2.21 20.65 4.43
CA MET A 139 -1.34 21.17 3.36
C MET A 139 -0.31 22.19 3.86
N HIS A 140 -0.60 22.91 4.94
CA HIS A 140 0.29 23.90 5.54
C HIS A 140 1.50 23.29 6.28
N GLU A 141 1.50 21.98 6.52
CA GLU A 141 2.60 21.28 7.21
C GLU A 141 3.61 20.72 6.19
N PRO A 142 4.84 21.27 6.11
CA PRO A 142 5.79 20.91 5.04
C PRO A 142 6.10 19.41 4.95
N GLU A 143 6.13 18.72 6.09
CA GLU A 143 6.45 17.28 6.16
C GLU A 143 5.40 16.39 5.50
N VAL A 144 4.15 16.85 5.40
CA VAL A 144 3.02 16.09 4.85
C VAL A 144 2.31 16.80 3.71
N ALA A 145 2.72 18.02 3.34
CA ALA A 145 2.05 18.87 2.35
C ALA A 145 1.77 18.15 1.02
N ARG A 146 2.75 17.38 0.52
CA ARG A 146 2.59 16.61 -0.72
C ARG A 146 1.52 15.53 -0.61
N TRP A 147 1.47 14.82 0.53
CA TRP A 147 0.44 13.83 0.81
C TRP A 147 -0.92 14.46 1.08
N ALA A 148 -0.95 15.63 1.73
CA ALA A 148 -2.16 16.40 1.92
C ALA A 148 -2.75 16.83 0.57
N ALA A 149 -1.92 17.26 -0.39
CA ALA A 149 -2.36 17.59 -1.75
C ALA A 149 -2.93 16.36 -2.50
N VAL A 150 -2.30 15.18 -2.36
CA VAL A 150 -2.87 13.93 -2.90
C VAL A 150 -4.19 13.56 -2.23
N ALA A 151 -4.30 13.75 -0.92
CA ALA A 151 -5.52 13.47 -0.16
C ALA A 151 -6.66 14.44 -0.53
N GLU A 152 -6.33 15.70 -0.81
CA GLU A 152 -7.29 16.70 -1.31
C GLU A 152 -7.79 16.32 -2.72
N ALA A 153 -6.89 15.99 -3.64
CA ALA A 153 -7.22 15.57 -5.00
C ALA A 153 -7.70 14.11 -5.12
N TRP A 154 -7.98 13.43 -4.01
CA TRP A 154 -8.22 11.99 -3.99
C TRP A 154 -9.37 11.54 -4.87
N SER A 155 -10.49 12.28 -4.85
CA SER A 155 -11.68 11.99 -5.65
C SER A 155 -11.38 12.09 -7.14
N ASP A 156 -10.66 13.13 -7.56
CA ASP A 156 -10.28 13.36 -8.96
C ASP A 156 -9.31 12.30 -9.46
N LEU A 157 -8.32 11.93 -8.64
CA LEU A 157 -7.40 10.84 -8.95
C LEU A 157 -8.14 9.50 -9.09
N CYS A 158 -9.14 9.23 -8.24
CA CYS A 158 -9.98 8.03 -8.36
C CYS A 158 -10.80 8.05 -9.65
N ALA A 159 -11.46 9.16 -9.96
CA ALA A 159 -12.25 9.32 -11.19
C ALA A 159 -11.37 9.17 -12.45
N GLN A 160 -10.17 9.77 -12.42
CA GLN A 160 -9.21 9.66 -13.51
C GLN A 160 -8.73 8.21 -13.70
N MET A 161 -8.44 7.50 -12.62
CA MET A 161 -8.07 6.08 -12.70
C MET A 161 -9.24 5.22 -13.20
N ASP A 162 -10.47 5.48 -12.76
CA ASP A 162 -11.66 4.77 -13.25
C ASP A 162 -11.89 5.00 -14.75
N HIS A 163 -11.56 6.20 -15.25
CA HIS A 163 -11.66 6.54 -16.67
C HIS A 163 -10.58 5.87 -17.52
N GLU A 164 -9.30 5.99 -17.13
CA GLU A 164 -8.18 5.43 -17.90
C GLU A 164 -8.07 3.90 -17.76
N LEU A 165 -8.45 3.35 -16.60
CA LEU A 165 -8.27 1.95 -16.26
C LEU A 165 -9.55 1.37 -15.62
N PRO A 166 -10.63 1.11 -16.37
CA PRO A 166 -11.88 0.58 -15.80
C PRO A 166 -11.70 -0.72 -14.97
N ASP A 167 -10.77 -1.58 -15.40
CA ASP A 167 -10.44 -2.86 -14.76
C ASP A 167 -9.25 -2.78 -13.79
N TRP A 168 -8.92 -1.58 -13.28
CA TRP A 168 -7.73 -1.34 -12.46
C TRP A 168 -7.63 -2.27 -11.23
N ARG A 169 -8.75 -2.83 -10.74
CA ARG A 169 -8.75 -3.77 -9.61
C ARG A 169 -8.07 -5.09 -9.95
N ALA A 170 -8.18 -5.59 -11.19
CA ALA A 170 -7.56 -6.83 -11.61
C ALA A 170 -6.06 -6.66 -11.87
N GLU A 171 -5.67 -5.57 -12.52
CA GLU A 171 -4.28 -5.30 -12.89
C GLU A 171 -4.05 -3.78 -13.05
N ALA A 172 -2.90 -3.29 -12.59
CA ALA A 172 -2.48 -1.93 -12.90
C ALA A 172 -1.71 -1.90 -14.22
N ARG A 173 -2.27 -1.20 -15.21
CA ARG A 173 -1.59 -0.85 -16.46
C ARG A 173 -1.14 0.61 -16.42
N GLU A 174 -0.51 1.09 -17.48
CA GLU A 174 -0.14 2.50 -17.58
C GLU A 174 -1.39 3.38 -17.68
N ALA A 175 -1.41 4.48 -16.92
CA ALA A 175 -2.40 5.56 -17.00
C ALA A 175 -1.63 6.89 -17.13
N PRO A 176 -1.37 7.35 -18.36
CA PRO A 176 -0.54 8.52 -18.61
C PRO A 176 -1.03 9.80 -17.94
N VAL A 177 -2.34 10.06 -17.93
CA VAL A 177 -2.90 11.30 -17.37
C VAL A 177 -2.84 11.26 -15.85
N LEU A 178 -3.25 10.14 -15.23
CA LEU A 178 -3.08 9.91 -13.80
C LEU A 178 -1.60 10.08 -13.38
N ARG A 179 -0.67 9.51 -14.15
CA ARG A 179 0.77 9.67 -13.90
C ARG A 179 1.18 11.14 -13.93
N SER A 180 0.73 11.91 -14.91
CA SER A 180 1.00 13.35 -14.98
C SER A 180 0.46 14.10 -13.77
N MET A 181 -0.76 13.80 -13.32
CA MET A 181 -1.31 14.38 -12.09
C MET A 181 -0.43 14.06 -10.86
N LEU A 182 0.02 12.81 -10.75
CA LEU A 182 0.88 12.35 -9.65
C LEU A 182 2.26 13.03 -9.65
N VAL A 183 2.82 13.35 -10.83
CA VAL A 183 4.07 14.10 -10.95
C VAL A 183 3.93 15.50 -10.34
N CYS A 184 2.82 16.20 -10.59
CA CYS A 184 2.60 17.54 -10.04
C CYS A 184 2.74 17.57 -8.51
N PHE A 185 2.21 16.57 -7.78
CA PHE A 185 2.31 16.53 -6.31
C PHE A 185 3.73 16.28 -5.80
N ARG A 186 4.56 15.58 -6.58
CA ARG A 186 5.95 15.30 -6.21
C ARG A 186 6.85 16.51 -6.41
N GLU A 187 6.52 17.34 -7.39
CA GLU A 187 7.24 18.57 -7.72
C GLU A 187 6.79 19.78 -6.87
N LEU A 188 5.72 19.63 -6.06
CA LEU A 188 5.33 20.65 -5.09
C LEU A 188 6.51 21.00 -4.16
N ASP A 189 6.84 22.28 -4.14
CA ASP A 189 7.73 22.87 -3.14
C ASP A 189 6.95 23.03 -1.82
N PRO A 190 7.35 22.33 -0.74
CA PRO A 190 6.72 22.48 0.57
C PRO A 190 6.75 23.93 1.10
N ALA A 191 7.71 24.75 0.66
CA ALA A 191 7.85 26.14 1.08
C ALA A 191 6.68 27.04 0.61
N CYS A 192 6.00 26.67 -0.48
CA CYS A 192 4.84 27.42 -1.01
C CYS A 192 3.66 27.44 -0.03
N PHE A 193 3.52 26.42 0.83
CA PHE A 193 2.40 26.31 1.77
C PHE A 193 2.59 27.06 3.08
N VAL A 194 3.83 27.43 3.43
CA VAL A 194 4.15 28.18 4.65
C VAL A 194 3.77 29.66 4.54
N HIS A 195 3.73 30.19 3.32
CA HIS A 195 3.51 31.62 3.07
C HIS A 195 2.02 32.00 2.98
N SER A 196 1.14 31.06 2.61
CA SER A 196 -0.30 31.34 2.50
C SER A 196 -0.96 31.56 3.88
N SER A 197 -0.44 30.93 4.93
CA SER A 197 -0.97 31.03 6.30
C SER A 197 -0.69 32.37 6.99
N ARG A 198 0.22 33.21 6.44
CA ARG A 198 0.59 34.52 7.04
C ARG A 198 -0.24 35.70 6.51
N ILE A 199 -1.07 35.50 5.50
CA ILE A 199 -1.89 36.58 4.91
C ILE A 199 -3.33 36.57 5.48
N ALA A 200 -3.71 35.53 6.24
CA ALA A 200 -5.05 35.36 6.78
C ALA A 200 -5.15 35.50 8.32
N ALA A 201 -4.21 36.20 8.96
CA ALA A 201 -4.24 36.57 10.39
C ALA A 201 -4.20 38.09 10.51
#